data_AF-A0A9P1AIW0-F1
#
_entry.id   AF-A0A9P1AIW0-F1
#
_cell.length_a   1.000
_cell.length_b   1.000
_cell.length_c   1.000
_cell.angle_alpha   90.00
_cell.angle_beta   90.00
_cell.angle_gamma   90.00
#
_symmetry.space_group_name_H-M   'P 1'
#
loop_
_entity.id
_entity.type
_entity.pdbx_description
1 polymer ?
#
loop_
_entity_poly.entity_id
_entity_poly.type
_entity_poly.pdbx_seq_one_letter_code
_entity_poly.pdbx_strand_id
1 'polypeptide(L)'
;MRLLLLTSFFVYSGFGQLEEYKIDVDECKAAGFNPESLKCGLCERLSDYHLETIMTDCLSCCVKEEEFKHSKYPIAILEVCECNLARFPQIQAFVHKDMARQFGGKVRVKHVRGVRPQR
;
A
#
# COMPACT_ATOMS: atom_id res chain seq x y z
N MET A 1 2.47 -20.25 58.44
CA MET A 1 1.43 -20.39 57.39
C MET A 1 1.14 -19.05 56.71
N ARG A 2 2.12 -18.44 56.01
CA ARG A 2 1.90 -17.22 55.18
C ARG A 2 2.88 -17.13 54.00
N LEU A 3 3.21 -18.26 53.35
CA LEU A 3 4.23 -18.25 52.30
C LEU A 3 3.99 -19.25 51.15
N LEU A 4 2.74 -19.47 50.73
CA LEU A 4 2.43 -20.40 49.62
C LEU A 4 1.25 -19.96 48.73
N LEU A 5 1.00 -18.66 48.53
CA LEU A 5 -0.11 -18.18 47.68
C LEU A 5 0.27 -17.04 46.72
N LEU A 6 1.54 -16.94 46.31
CA LEU A 6 1.96 -15.93 45.32
C LEU A 6 2.76 -16.50 44.13
N THR A 7 2.77 -17.82 43.95
CA THR A 7 3.50 -18.48 42.85
C THR A 7 2.60 -19.12 41.79
N SER A 8 1.31 -18.75 41.71
CA SER A 8 0.35 -19.38 40.79
C SER A 8 -0.07 -18.52 39.58
N PHE A 9 0.38 -17.27 39.47
CA PHE A 9 -0.07 -16.37 38.38
C PHE A 9 1.01 -15.98 37.36
N PHE A 10 2.19 -16.62 37.40
CA PHE A 10 3.32 -16.30 36.52
C PHE A 10 3.51 -17.27 35.34
N VAL A 11 2.49 -18.08 34.98
CA VAL A 11 2.64 -19.16 33.98
C VAL A 11 1.60 -19.11 32.85
N TYR A 12 0.86 -18.01 32.64
CA TYR A 12 -0.11 -17.95 31.53
C TYR A 12 0.22 -16.96 30.41
N SER A 13 1.34 -16.24 30.45
CA SER A 13 1.80 -15.49 29.28
C SER A 13 2.59 -16.40 28.34
N GLY A 14 1.94 -17.47 27.86
CA GLY A 14 2.33 -18.13 26.63
C GLY A 14 2.02 -17.17 25.49
N PHE A 15 3.00 -16.38 25.08
CA PHE A 15 2.98 -15.69 23.79
C PHE A 15 2.97 -16.79 22.72
N GLY A 16 1.77 -17.17 22.27
CA GLY A 16 1.62 -17.99 21.08
C GLY A 16 2.21 -17.20 19.91
N GLN A 17 3.35 -17.65 19.42
CA GLN A 17 3.89 -17.17 18.16
C GLN A 17 2.89 -17.58 17.08
N LEU A 18 2.12 -16.62 16.57
CA LEU A 18 1.38 -16.79 15.32
C LEU A 18 2.44 -16.94 14.23
N GLU A 19 2.92 -18.17 14.05
CA GLU A 19 3.60 -18.53 12.81
C GLU A 19 2.56 -18.42 11.71
N GLU A 20 2.73 -17.40 10.89
CA GLU A 20 2.02 -17.26 9.64
C GLU A 20 2.38 -18.48 8.80
N TYR A 21 1.46 -19.45 8.74
CA TYR A 21 1.64 -20.70 8.01
C TYR A 21 1.87 -20.37 6.53
N LYS A 22 3.12 -20.42 6.11
CA LYS A 22 3.52 -20.19 4.73
C LYS A 22 3.51 -21.54 4.02
N ILE A 23 2.64 -21.66 3.01
CA ILE A 23 2.57 -22.84 2.15
C ILE A 23 3.88 -22.97 1.35
N ASP A 24 4.24 -24.21 1.00
CA ASP A 24 5.43 -24.46 0.20
C ASP A 24 5.35 -23.79 -1.18
N VAL A 25 6.50 -23.38 -1.72
CA VAL A 25 6.60 -22.67 -3.00
C VAL A 25 5.99 -23.48 -4.14
N ASP A 26 6.17 -24.80 -4.14
CA ASP A 26 5.66 -25.65 -5.21
C ASP A 26 4.14 -25.85 -5.12
N GLU A 27 3.59 -25.87 -3.91
CA GLU A 27 2.15 -25.93 -3.68
C GLU A 27 1.47 -24.61 -4.09
N CYS A 28 2.09 -23.46 -3.80
CA CYS A 28 1.64 -22.16 -4.30
C CYS A 28 1.63 -22.10 -5.84
N LYS A 29 2.66 -22.64 -6.49
CA LYS A 29 2.72 -22.74 -7.96
C LYS A 29 1.65 -23.68 -8.51
N ALA A 30 1.40 -24.81 -7.86
CA ALA A 30 0.36 -25.76 -8.24
C ALA A 30 -1.05 -25.15 -8.13
N ALA A 31 -1.28 -24.29 -7.13
CA ALA A 31 -2.50 -23.50 -6.98
C ALA A 31 -2.62 -22.35 -8.00
N GLY A 32 -1.59 -22.11 -8.81
CA GLY A 32 -1.58 -21.08 -9.86
C GLY A 32 -1.04 -19.71 -9.41
N PHE A 33 -0.47 -19.61 -8.21
CA PHE A 33 0.15 -18.38 -7.72
C PHE A 33 1.64 -18.31 -8.06
N ASN A 34 2.15 -17.10 -8.25
CA ASN A 34 3.60 -16.86 -8.36
C ASN A 34 4.13 -16.27 -7.03
N PRO A 35 4.65 -17.09 -6.11
CA PRO A 35 5.05 -16.63 -4.78
C PRO A 35 6.20 -15.63 -4.77
N GLU A 36 6.97 -15.52 -5.86
CA GLU A 36 8.09 -14.56 -5.95
C GLU A 36 7.63 -13.12 -6.22
N SER A 37 6.46 -12.95 -6.85
CA SER A 37 5.95 -11.64 -7.26
C SER A 37 4.58 -11.30 -6.69
N LEU A 38 3.88 -12.28 -6.10
CA LEU A 38 2.57 -12.10 -5.51
C LEU A 38 2.69 -11.25 -4.24
N LYS A 39 1.96 -10.13 -4.20
CA LYS A 39 1.97 -9.20 -3.08
C LYS A 39 0.70 -9.30 -2.26
N CYS A 40 0.78 -9.25 -0.94
CA CYS A 40 -0.39 -9.49 -0.09
C CYS A 40 -1.51 -8.44 -0.28
N GLY A 41 -1.17 -7.19 -0.63
CA GLY A 41 -2.17 -6.16 -0.94
C GLY A 41 -3.01 -6.46 -2.20
N LEU A 42 -2.54 -7.35 -3.09
CA LEU A 42 -3.35 -7.83 -4.21
C LEU A 42 -4.38 -8.87 -3.76
N CYS A 43 -4.03 -9.72 -2.79
CA CYS A 43 -4.94 -10.69 -2.22
C CYS A 43 -6.13 -9.97 -1.55
N GLU A 44 -5.88 -8.93 -0.76
CA GLU A 44 -6.93 -8.15 -0.09
C GLU A 44 -7.97 -7.56 -1.04
N ARG A 45 -7.60 -7.30 -2.31
CA ARG A 45 -8.49 -6.75 -3.34
C ARG A 45 -9.31 -7.81 -4.08
N LEU A 46 -9.13 -9.10 -3.80
CA LEU A 46 -9.90 -10.17 -4.45
C LEU A 46 -11.40 -10.10 -4.14
N SER A 47 -11.77 -9.58 -2.97
CA SER A 47 -13.17 -9.35 -2.58
C SER A 47 -13.87 -8.34 -3.50
N ASP A 48 -13.16 -7.32 -4.00
CA ASP A 48 -13.68 -6.33 -4.96
C ASP A 48 -14.19 -7.00 -6.26
N TYR A 49 -13.70 -8.20 -6.58
CA TYR A 49 -14.04 -8.97 -7.77
C TYR A 49 -14.82 -10.26 -7.47
N HIS A 50 -15.31 -10.42 -6.24
CA HIS A 50 -16.01 -11.64 -5.79
C HIS A 50 -15.16 -12.93 -5.87
N LEU A 51 -13.84 -12.82 -5.68
CA LEU A 51 -12.89 -13.94 -5.70
C LEU A 51 -12.46 -14.37 -4.29
N GLU A 52 -13.36 -14.26 -3.31
CA GLU A 52 -13.07 -14.57 -1.90
C GLU A 52 -12.66 -16.02 -1.66
N THR A 53 -13.09 -16.94 -2.53
CA THR A 53 -12.80 -18.38 -2.41
C THR A 53 -11.30 -18.70 -2.50
N ILE A 54 -10.51 -17.85 -3.15
CA ILE A 54 -9.05 -18.04 -3.31
C ILE A 54 -8.24 -17.12 -2.38
N MET A 55 -8.91 -16.35 -1.52
CA MET A 55 -8.29 -15.37 -0.63
C MET A 55 -7.30 -16.04 0.33
N THR A 56 -7.70 -17.17 0.93
CA THR A 56 -6.89 -17.91 1.91
C THR A 56 -5.57 -18.37 1.29
N ASP A 57 -5.66 -18.97 0.10
CA ASP A 57 -4.52 -19.55 -0.60
C ASP A 57 -3.59 -18.43 -1.08
N CYS A 58 -4.17 -17.32 -1.58
CA CYS A 58 -3.42 -16.13 -1.97
C CYS A 58 -2.62 -15.56 -0.77
N LEU A 59 -3.27 -15.40 0.39
CA LEU A 59 -2.64 -14.86 1.59
C LEU A 59 -1.52 -15.77 2.13
N SER A 60 -1.65 -17.08 1.96
CA SER A 60 -0.58 -18.02 2.34
C SER A 60 0.62 -18.04 1.39
N CYS A 61 0.46 -17.54 0.16
CA CYS A 61 1.48 -17.56 -0.89
C CYS A 61 2.13 -16.19 -1.15
N CYS A 62 1.59 -15.10 -0.60
CA CYS A 62 2.03 -13.76 -0.90
C CYS A 62 3.25 -13.32 -0.09
N VAL A 63 3.96 -12.33 -0.62
CA VAL A 63 5.02 -11.60 0.09
C VAL A 63 4.40 -10.36 0.72
N LYS A 64 4.57 -10.22 2.04
CA LYS A 64 4.20 -9.00 2.76
C LYS A 64 5.02 -7.84 2.22
N GLU A 65 4.31 -6.84 1.72
CA GLU A 65 4.93 -5.57 1.34
C GLU A 65 5.24 -4.79 2.61
N GLU A 66 6.42 -4.18 2.67
CA GLU A 66 6.61 -3.10 3.64
C GLU A 66 5.63 -1.97 3.27
N GLU A 67 4.75 -1.62 4.21
CA GLU A 67 3.98 -0.39 4.06
C GLU A 67 4.98 0.76 3.93
N PHE A 68 5.11 1.29 2.71
CA PHE A 68 5.88 2.51 2.50
C PHE A 68 5.19 3.63 3.28
N LYS A 69 5.65 3.86 4.50
CA LYS A 69 5.29 5.01 5.33
C LYS A 69 5.86 6.26 4.67
N HIS A 70 5.21 6.69 3.58
CA HIS A 70 5.50 7.99 3.00
C HIS A 70 5.11 9.04 4.03
N SER A 71 6.06 9.94 4.31
CA SER A 71 5.77 11.15 5.07
C SER A 71 4.61 11.87 4.40
N LYS A 72 3.48 12.00 5.11
CA LYS A 72 2.31 12.71 4.59
C LYS A 72 2.61 14.21 4.60
N TYR A 73 2.70 14.81 3.42
CA TYR A 73 2.86 16.26 3.29
C TYR A 73 1.49 16.95 3.26
N PRO A 74 1.35 18.11 3.91
CA PRO A 74 0.06 18.80 3.99
C PRO A 74 -0.38 19.38 2.64
N ILE A 75 0.57 19.82 1.81
CA ILE A 75 0.32 20.50 0.54
C ILE A 75 1.39 20.11 -0.48
N ALA A 76 1.01 20.03 -1.75
CA ALA A 76 1.88 19.91 -2.91
C ALA A 76 1.63 21.07 -3.90
N ILE A 77 2.70 21.60 -4.50
CA ILE A 77 2.63 22.67 -5.52
C ILE A 77 3.22 22.14 -6.81
N LEU A 78 2.42 22.12 -7.87
CA LEU A 78 2.83 21.79 -9.22
C LEU A 78 3.21 23.08 -9.95
N GLU A 79 4.50 23.33 -10.13
CA GLU A 79 5.00 24.47 -10.89
C GLU A 79 5.03 24.17 -12.39
N VAL A 80 4.42 25.04 -13.19
CA VAL A 80 4.25 24.85 -14.64
C VAL A 80 4.54 26.11 -15.44
N CYS A 81 4.99 25.96 -16.68
CA CYS A 81 5.00 27.03 -17.68
C CYS A 81 4.13 26.63 -18.86
N GLU A 82 3.20 27.49 -19.28
CA GLU A 82 2.43 27.31 -20.53
C GLU A 82 3.35 27.09 -21.74
N CYS A 83 4.51 27.76 -21.74
CA CYS A 83 5.54 27.62 -22.77
C CYS A 83 6.10 26.19 -22.93
N ASN A 84 6.06 25.39 -21.87
CA ASN A 84 6.59 24.03 -21.83
C ASN A 84 5.49 22.95 -21.79
N LEU A 85 4.25 23.32 -21.44
CA LEU A 85 3.16 22.39 -21.15
C LEU A 85 2.75 21.53 -22.34
N ALA A 86 2.83 22.07 -23.56
CA ALA A 86 2.50 21.37 -24.79
C ALA A 86 3.29 20.06 -24.99
N ARG A 87 4.47 19.93 -24.37
CA ARG A 87 5.29 18.70 -24.43
C ARG A 87 4.85 17.63 -23.42
N PHE A 88 3.89 17.93 -22.55
CA PHE A 88 3.42 17.06 -21.47
C PHE A 88 1.88 16.93 -21.51
N PRO A 89 1.31 16.17 -22.47
CA PRO A 89 -0.15 16.14 -22.68
C PRO A 89 -0.97 15.78 -21.45
N GLN A 90 -0.46 14.85 -20.62
CA GLN A 90 -1.15 14.44 -19.38
C GLN A 90 -1.19 15.57 -18.34
N ILE A 91 -0.08 16.29 -18.17
CA ILE A 91 0.01 17.41 -17.23
C ILE A 91 -0.79 18.60 -17.75
N GLN A 92 -0.76 18.84 -19.06
CA GLN A 92 -1.59 19.85 -19.71
C GLN A 92 -3.08 19.58 -19.47
N ALA A 93 -3.53 18.33 -19.62
CA ALA A 93 -4.90 17.96 -19.32
C ALA A 93 -5.24 18.17 -17.83
N PHE A 94 -4.33 17.81 -16.91
CA PHE A 94 -4.50 18.03 -15.49
C PHE A 94 -4.70 19.52 -15.14
N VAL A 95 -3.87 20.40 -15.71
CA VAL A 95 -3.93 21.85 -15.50
C VAL A 95 -5.17 22.45 -16.15
N HIS A 96 -5.44 22.16 -17.43
CA HIS A 96 -6.55 22.77 -18.19
C HIS A 96 -7.93 22.31 -17.72
N LYS A 97 -8.05 21.07 -17.22
CA LYS A 97 -9.30 20.55 -16.65
C LYS A 97 -9.46 20.89 -15.16
N ASP A 98 -8.55 21.68 -14.59
CA ASP A 98 -8.57 22.09 -13.19
C ASP A 98 -8.69 20.90 -12.21
N MET A 99 -8.00 19.79 -12.53
CA MET A 99 -8.11 18.54 -11.78
C MET A 99 -7.55 18.66 -10.36
N ALA A 100 -6.69 19.66 -10.11
CA ALA A 100 -6.15 19.98 -8.79
C ALA A 100 -7.25 20.22 -7.73
N ARG A 101 -8.44 20.69 -8.14
CA ARG A 101 -9.59 20.88 -7.24
C ARG A 101 -10.09 19.60 -6.60
N GLN A 102 -9.94 18.46 -7.26
CA GLN A 102 -10.34 17.15 -6.73
C GLN A 102 -9.56 16.78 -5.45
N PHE A 103 -8.42 17.42 -5.22
CA PHE A 103 -7.56 17.19 -4.06
C PHE A 103 -7.88 18.12 -2.87
N GLY A 104 -9.03 18.82 -2.89
CA GLY A 104 -9.49 19.61 -1.74
C GLY A 104 -8.52 20.72 -1.30
N GLY A 105 -7.80 21.32 -2.25
CA GLY A 105 -6.81 22.38 -1.99
C GLY A 105 -5.43 21.90 -1.55
N LYS A 106 -5.22 20.58 -1.39
CA LYS A 106 -3.91 20.00 -1.05
C LYS A 106 -2.94 20.03 -2.22
N VAL A 107 -3.43 20.05 -3.45
CA VAL A 107 -2.62 20.20 -4.67
C VAL A 107 -2.94 21.56 -5.28
N ARG A 108 -1.91 22.34 -5.61
CA ARG A 108 -2.04 23.68 -6.20
C ARG A 108 -1.19 23.77 -7.46
N VAL A 109 -1.71 24.40 -8.50
CA VAL A 109 -0.94 24.71 -9.71
C VAL A 109 -0.40 26.13 -9.59
N LYS A 110 0.89 26.31 -9.90
CA LYS A 110 1.56 27.62 -9.88
C LYS A 110 2.28 27.85 -11.20
N HIS A 111 1.93 28.92 -11.90
CA HIS A 111 2.58 29.27 -13.16
C HIS A 111 3.91 29.98 -12.90
N VAL A 112 5.02 29.36 -13.30
CA VAL A 112 6.38 29.88 -13.17
C VAL A 112 7.03 29.89 -14.54
N ARG A 113 7.69 30.99 -14.91
CA ARG A 113 8.28 31.12 -16.24
C ARG A 113 9.43 30.14 -16.44
N GLY A 114 9.46 29.47 -17.59
CA GLY A 114 10.57 28.62 -18.02
C GLY A 114 10.70 27.27 -17.31
N VAL A 115 9.89 26.98 -16.28
CA VAL A 115 9.97 25.69 -15.57
C VAL A 115 9.42 24.56 -16.42
N ARG A 116 10.04 23.39 -16.31
CA ARG A 116 9.50 22.14 -16.85
C ARG A 116 8.74 21.42 -15.72
N PRO A 117 7.52 20.92 -15.98
CA PRO A 117 6.81 20.10 -15.01
C PRO A 117 7.68 18.91 -14.57
N GLN A 118 7.79 18.69 -13.26
CA GLN A 118 8.56 17.57 -12.70
C GLN A 118 7.72 16.30 -12.69
N ARG A 119 8.38 15.15 -12.89
CA ARG A 119 7.76 13.83 -13.03
C ARG A 119 7.79 13.07 -11.72
#